data_AF-A0A416Z7K7-F1
#
_entry.id   AF-A0A416Z7K7-F1
#
_cell.length_a   1.000
_cell.length_b   1.000
_cell.length_c   1.000
_cell.angle_alpha   90.00
_cell.angle_beta   90.00
_cell.angle_gamma   90.00
#
_symmetry.space_group_name_H-M   'P 1'
#
loop_
_entity.id
_entity.type
_entity.pdbx_description
1 polymer ?
#
loop_
_entity_poly.entity_id
_entity_poly.type
_entity_poly.pdbx_seq_one_letter_code
_entity_poly.pdbx_strand_id
1 'polypeptide(L)'
;MHCPKRSSCFDKAGIRRRVLASSCYPAFFRGHQRVGTPEYLAMMRLRKIWAEGSFSVLKREHCISRIRKRGILAATEECLLAAMALNLKRMVNAIFRYFQIYCSAGTTVGFSRIFAFVNRSLIGPYLSARSWIMYNKLRKLKRA
;
A
#
# COMPACT_ATOMS: atom_id res chain seq x y z
N MET A 1 -40.45 19.70 -6.02
CA MET A 1 -39.02 19.73 -6.40
C MET A 1 -38.82 20.77 -7.51
N HIS A 2 -38.71 22.06 -7.15
CA HIS A 2 -38.51 23.16 -8.11
C HIS A 2 -37.19 23.85 -7.74
N CYS A 3 -36.17 23.73 -8.58
CA CYS A 3 -34.89 24.43 -8.36
C CYS A 3 -35.05 25.87 -8.87
N PRO A 4 -34.91 26.91 -8.02
CA PRO A 4 -35.11 28.31 -8.42
C PRO A 4 -34.11 28.79 -9.47
N LYS A 5 -32.98 28.09 -9.67
CA LYS A 5 -31.98 28.41 -10.71
C LYS A 5 -32.21 27.68 -12.04
N ARG A 6 -33.26 26.86 -12.16
CA ARG A 6 -33.51 26.03 -13.35
C ARG A 6 -33.57 26.85 -14.64
N SER A 7 -34.24 28.00 -14.61
CA SER A 7 -34.36 28.93 -15.74
C SER A 7 -33.02 29.54 -16.18
N SER A 8 -32.09 29.72 -15.25
CA SER A 8 -30.72 30.16 -15.57
C SER A 8 -29.85 29.05 -16.17
N CYS A 9 -30.04 27.80 -15.72
CA CYS A 9 -29.20 26.68 -16.12
C CYS A 9 -29.62 26.07 -17.47
N PHE A 10 -30.94 25.97 -17.74
CA PHE A 10 -31.48 25.19 -18.86
C PHE A 10 -32.27 26.01 -19.89
N ASP A 11 -32.89 27.12 -19.50
CA ASP A 11 -34.00 27.67 -20.30
C ASP A 11 -33.61 28.81 -21.25
N LYS A 12 -32.33 29.26 -21.29
CA LYS A 12 -31.89 30.43 -22.09
C LYS A 12 -31.48 30.18 -23.54
N ALA A 13 -31.50 28.95 -24.05
CA ALA A 13 -31.36 28.68 -25.49
C ALA A 13 -31.79 27.24 -25.78
N GLY A 14 -32.65 27.03 -26.79
CA GLY A 14 -33.08 25.73 -27.31
C GLY A 14 -31.96 24.88 -27.93
N ILE A 15 -30.70 25.14 -27.60
CA ILE A 15 -29.53 24.40 -28.03
C ILE A 15 -29.08 23.53 -26.85
N ARG A 16 -29.25 22.22 -26.97
CA ARG A 16 -28.60 21.26 -26.07
C ARG A 16 -27.10 21.57 -26.04
N ARG A 17 -26.58 22.14 -24.95
CA ARG A 17 -25.14 22.34 -24.78
C ARG A 17 -24.48 20.97 -24.73
N ARG A 18 -23.77 20.61 -25.80
CA ARG A 18 -22.96 19.39 -25.82
C ARG A 18 -21.82 19.58 -24.82
N VAL A 19 -21.76 18.73 -23.80
CA VAL A 19 -20.58 18.65 -22.93
C VAL A 19 -19.45 18.04 -23.76
N LEU A 20 -18.56 18.89 -24.28
CA LEU A 20 -17.42 18.46 -25.09
C LEU A 20 -16.39 17.67 -24.27
N ALA A 21 -16.22 18.05 -23.01
CA ALA A 21 -15.36 17.36 -22.06
C ALA A 21 -15.88 17.56 -20.63
N SER A 22 -15.52 16.66 -19.72
CA SER A 22 -15.86 16.79 -18.29
C SER A 22 -15.21 18.03 -17.68
N SER A 23 -15.78 18.56 -16.61
CA SER A 23 -15.19 19.69 -15.86
C SER A 23 -13.79 19.38 -15.32
N CYS A 24 -13.45 18.10 -15.15
CA CYS A 24 -12.14 17.65 -14.68
C CYS A 24 -11.09 17.53 -15.81
N TYR A 25 -11.48 17.75 -17.07
CA TYR A 25 -10.58 17.59 -18.22
C TYR A 25 -9.28 18.41 -18.13
N PRO A 26 -9.27 19.66 -17.65
CA PRO A 26 -8.01 20.40 -17.49
C PRO A 26 -7.01 19.72 -16.54
N ALA A 27 -7.49 19.05 -15.48
CA ALA A 27 -6.64 18.32 -14.55
C ALA A 27 -6.15 17.00 -15.17
N PHE A 28 -7.04 16.29 -15.89
CA PHE A 28 -6.67 15.08 -16.63
C PHE A 28 -5.58 15.38 -17.66
N PHE A 29 -5.74 16.42 -18.47
CA PHE A 29 -4.79 16.80 -19.51
C PHE A 29 -3.40 17.13 -18.92
N ARG A 30 -3.34 17.91 -17.83
CA ARG A 30 -2.07 18.17 -17.10
C ARG A 30 -1.41 16.89 -16.58
N GLY A 31 -2.20 15.92 -16.15
CA GLY A 31 -1.68 14.61 -15.74
C GLY A 31 -1.14 13.82 -16.93
N HIS A 32 -1.87 13.82 -18.04
CA HIS A 32 -1.51 13.12 -19.26
C HIS A 32 -0.22 13.66 -19.89
N GLN A 33 -0.02 14.98 -19.84
CA GLN A 33 1.18 15.64 -20.36
C GLN A 33 2.46 15.23 -19.63
N ARG A 34 2.37 14.76 -18.38
CA ARG A 34 3.53 14.26 -17.61
C ARG A 34 3.88 12.81 -17.94
N VAL A 35 2.99 12.08 -18.62
CA VAL A 35 3.22 10.67 -18.94
C VAL A 35 4.35 10.59 -19.98
N GLY A 36 5.38 9.81 -19.67
CA GLY A 36 6.53 9.61 -20.56
C GLY A 36 7.74 10.49 -20.23
N THR A 37 7.61 11.48 -19.33
CA THR A 37 8.81 12.20 -18.84
C THR A 37 9.67 11.29 -17.97
N PRO A 38 11.00 11.50 -17.91
CA PRO A 38 11.89 10.68 -17.10
C PRO A 38 11.52 10.72 -15.60
N GLU A 39 11.03 11.86 -15.09
CA GLU A 39 10.58 12.00 -13.70
C GLU A 39 9.34 11.12 -13.42
N TYR A 40 8.40 11.09 -14.36
CA TYR A 40 7.21 10.24 -14.24
C TYR A 40 7.61 8.76 -14.22
N LEU A 41 8.50 8.34 -15.12
CA LEU A 41 8.98 6.95 -15.18
C LEU A 41 9.73 6.56 -13.90
N ALA A 42 10.57 7.45 -13.38
CA ALA A 42 11.27 7.24 -12.10
C ALA A 42 10.28 7.10 -10.94
N MET A 43 9.28 7.97 -10.85
CA MET A 43 8.23 7.90 -9.82
C MET A 43 7.40 6.61 -9.92
N MET A 44 7.05 6.19 -11.14
CA MET A 44 6.33 4.93 -11.37
C MET A 44 7.18 3.71 -11.00
N ARG A 45 8.49 3.76 -11.24
CA ARG A 45 9.42 2.71 -10.80
C ARG A 45 9.49 2.64 -9.27
N LEU A 46 9.61 3.78 -8.58
CA LEU A 46 9.62 3.83 -7.11
C LEU A 46 8.30 3.29 -6.54
N ARG A 47 7.15 3.64 -7.13
CA ARG A 47 5.84 3.10 -6.75
C ARG A 47 5.82 1.57 -6.82
N LYS A 48 6.33 0.96 -7.90
CA LYS A 48 6.41 -0.50 -8.05
C LYS A 48 7.29 -1.16 -6.97
N ILE A 49 8.39 -0.52 -6.58
CA ILE A 49 9.33 -1.07 -5.61
C ILE A 49 8.81 -0.93 -4.17
N TRP A 50 8.31 0.26 -3.83
CA TRP A 50 8.04 0.62 -2.44
C TRP A 50 6.58 0.49 -2.05
N ALA A 51 5.66 0.84 -2.95
CA ALA A 51 4.24 0.91 -2.64
C ALA A 51 3.51 -0.40 -2.98
N GLU A 52 3.63 -0.91 -4.21
CA GLU A 52 2.82 -2.05 -4.69
C GLU A 52 3.02 -3.33 -3.86
N GLY A 53 4.28 -3.68 -3.58
CA GLY A 53 4.61 -4.82 -2.73
C GLY A 53 4.09 -4.67 -1.30
N SER A 54 4.21 -3.48 -0.71
CA SER A 54 3.73 -3.22 0.65
C SER A 54 2.20 -3.26 0.72
N PHE A 55 1.51 -2.63 -0.24
CA PHE A 55 0.05 -2.62 -0.31
C PHE A 55 -0.55 -4.00 -0.57
N SER A 56 0.09 -4.83 -1.39
CA SER A 56 -0.37 -6.22 -1.61
C SER A 56 -0.26 -7.07 -0.34
N VAL A 57 0.82 -6.93 0.43
CA VAL A 57 0.97 -7.60 1.74
C VAL A 57 -0.08 -7.08 2.71
N LEU A 58 -0.27 -5.76 2.78
CA LEU A 58 -1.31 -5.18 3.62
C LEU A 58 -2.68 -5.76 3.26
N LYS A 59 -3.13 -5.69 2.01
CA LYS A 59 -4.43 -6.24 1.58
C LYS A 59 -4.64 -7.73 1.95
N ARG A 60 -3.57 -8.53 2.00
CA ARG A 60 -3.63 -9.97 2.35
C ARG A 60 -3.59 -10.22 3.85
N GLU A 61 -2.70 -9.55 4.57
CA GLU A 61 -2.36 -9.87 5.98
C GLU A 61 -3.01 -8.90 6.99
N HIS A 62 -3.47 -7.72 6.56
CA HIS A 62 -3.97 -6.65 7.42
C HIS A 62 -5.19 -6.02 6.78
N CYS A 63 -6.37 -6.05 7.41
CA CYS A 63 -7.70 -5.74 6.81
C CYS A 63 -7.88 -4.34 6.15
N ILE A 64 -7.13 -4.01 5.10
CA ILE A 64 -7.19 -2.82 4.24
C ILE A 64 -7.74 -3.22 2.86
N SER A 65 -8.63 -4.22 2.83
CA SER A 65 -9.40 -4.52 1.62
C SER A 65 -10.30 -3.34 1.25
N ARG A 66 -10.69 -2.52 2.22
CA ARG A 66 -11.45 -1.28 2.06
C ARG A 66 -10.87 -0.17 2.94
N ILE A 67 -10.82 1.04 2.39
CA ILE A 67 -10.52 2.27 3.12
C ILE A 67 -11.81 2.68 3.84
N ARG A 68 -11.74 2.93 5.14
CA ARG A 68 -12.93 3.16 5.98
C ARG A 68 -13.24 4.64 6.15
N LYS A 69 -12.24 5.52 6.05
CA LYS A 69 -12.40 6.97 6.07
C LYS A 69 -12.67 7.56 4.67
N ARG A 70 -13.46 8.63 4.65
CA ARG A 70 -13.77 9.40 3.43
C ARG A 70 -12.74 10.51 3.22
N GLY A 71 -12.34 10.72 1.97
CA GLY A 71 -11.40 11.78 1.57
C GLY A 71 -9.96 11.28 1.45
N ILE A 72 -9.19 11.91 0.56
CA ILE A 72 -7.83 11.48 0.21
C ILE A 72 -6.89 11.58 1.42
N LEU A 73 -6.96 12.68 2.20
CA LEU A 73 -6.12 12.88 3.38
C LEU A 73 -6.34 11.76 4.42
N ALA A 74 -7.59 11.50 4.77
CA ALA A 74 -7.92 10.47 5.73
C ALA A 74 -7.58 9.05 5.21
N ALA A 75 -7.73 8.81 3.91
CA ALA A 75 -7.27 7.58 3.26
C ALA A 75 -5.74 7.41 3.33
N THR A 76 -4.98 8.50 3.17
CA THR A 76 -3.52 8.46 3.30
C THR A 76 -3.09 8.14 4.73
N GLU A 77 -3.74 8.72 5.74
CA GLU A 77 -3.46 8.42 7.16
C GLU A 77 -3.67 6.94 7.47
N GLU A 78 -4.80 6.36 7.05
CA GLU A 78 -5.08 4.93 7.26
C GLU A 78 -4.00 4.05 6.63
N CYS A 79 -3.60 4.35 5.40
CA CYS A 79 -2.59 3.57 4.68
C CYS A 79 -1.20 3.71 5.33
N LEU A 80 -0.83 4.90 5.80
CA LEU A 80 0.44 5.15 6.47
C LEU A 80 0.53 4.44 7.82
N LEU A 81 -0.51 4.55 8.64
CA LEU A 81 -0.58 3.85 9.94
C LEU A 81 -0.45 2.34 9.77
N ALA A 82 -1.12 1.76 8.77
CA ALA A 82 -1.03 0.34 8.53
C ALA A 82 0.33 -0.10 7.97
N ALA A 83 0.95 0.71 7.10
CA ALA A 83 2.32 0.46 6.64
C ALA A 83 3.33 0.52 7.80
N MET A 84 3.17 1.46 8.73
CA MET A 84 3.99 1.54 9.94
C MET A 84 3.78 0.30 10.83
N ALA A 85 2.53 -0.11 11.07
CA ALA A 85 2.24 -1.32 11.82
C ALA A 85 2.88 -2.57 11.20
N LEU A 86 2.86 -2.68 9.86
CA LEU A 86 3.54 -3.77 9.13
C LEU A 86 5.07 -3.71 9.32
N ASN A 87 5.66 -2.52 9.27
CA ASN A 87 7.10 -2.35 9.48
C ASN A 87 7.51 -2.73 10.92
N LEU A 88 6.74 -2.30 11.93
CA LEU A 88 6.96 -2.67 13.33
C LEU A 88 6.82 -4.19 13.52
N LYS A 89 5.78 -4.82 12.95
CA LYS A 89 5.61 -6.29 12.96
C LYS A 89 6.82 -7.01 12.36
N ARG A 90 7.45 -6.45 11.32
CA ARG A 90 8.67 -7.02 10.72
C ARG A 90 9.89 -6.87 11.61
N MET A 91 10.08 -5.71 12.25
CA MET A 91 11.17 -5.48 13.20
C MET A 91 11.09 -6.46 14.37
N VAL A 92 9.92 -6.58 14.98
CA VAL A 92 9.67 -7.48 16.11
C VAL A 92 9.96 -8.94 15.71
N ASN A 93 9.47 -9.38 14.54
CA ASN A 93 9.75 -10.72 14.03
C ASN A 93 11.25 -10.96 13.75
N ALA A 94 11.99 -9.95 13.29
CA ALA A 94 13.42 -10.06 13.06
C ALA A 94 14.18 -10.21 14.39
N ILE A 95 13.81 -9.44 15.41
CA ILE A 95 14.37 -9.53 16.76
C ILE A 95 14.11 -10.91 17.36
N PHE A 96 12.85 -11.39 17.34
CA PHE A 96 12.52 -12.72 17.86
C PHE A 96 13.26 -13.85 17.14
N ARG A 97 13.39 -13.77 15.81
CA ARG A 97 14.16 -14.77 15.03
C ARG A 97 15.65 -14.72 15.33
N TYR A 98 16.21 -13.52 15.49
CA TYR A 98 17.61 -13.35 15.86
C TYR A 98 17.89 -13.91 17.25
N PHE A 99 17.02 -13.62 18.22
CA PHE A 99 17.09 -14.16 19.57
C PHE A 99 16.97 -15.69 19.55
N GLN A 100 16.07 -16.25 18.74
CA GLN A 100 15.94 -17.70 18.59
C GLN A 100 17.21 -18.34 17.99
N ILE A 101 17.84 -17.71 17.00
CA ILE A 101 19.11 -18.18 16.42
C ILE A 101 20.24 -18.11 17.45
N TYR A 102 20.37 -17.00 18.18
CA TYR A 102 21.36 -16.85 19.25
C TYR A 102 21.15 -17.84 20.40
N CYS A 103 19.91 -18.01 20.85
CA CYS A 103 19.60 -19.02 21.87
C CYS A 103 19.82 -20.44 21.34
N SER A 104 19.53 -20.76 20.07
CA SER A 104 19.80 -22.09 19.53
C SER A 104 21.29 -22.38 19.30
N ALA A 105 22.10 -21.36 19.02
CA ALA A 105 23.56 -21.47 18.99
C ALA A 105 24.17 -21.46 20.41
N GLY A 106 23.43 -20.96 21.41
CA GLY A 106 23.80 -20.88 22.82
C GLY A 106 23.05 -21.83 23.75
N THR A 107 22.29 -22.82 23.25
CA THR A 107 21.60 -23.81 24.09
C THR A 107 22.57 -24.90 24.54
N THR A 108 23.43 -24.50 25.47
CA THR A 108 23.45 -25.09 26.81
C THR A 108 22.97 -24.03 27.81
N VAL A 109 21.67 -23.70 27.84
CA VAL A 109 20.91 -23.37 29.07
C VAL A 109 19.47 -22.96 28.69
N GLY A 110 18.51 -23.43 29.49
CA GLY A 110 17.10 -23.54 29.16
C GLY A 110 16.33 -22.22 29.03
N PHE A 111 15.58 -22.09 27.94
CA PHE A 111 14.46 -21.15 27.79
C PHE A 111 13.28 -21.79 27.04
N SER A 112 13.17 -23.12 27.10
CA SER A 112 12.26 -23.94 26.29
C SER A 112 10.78 -23.91 26.74
N ARG A 113 10.42 -23.12 27.76
CA ARG A 113 9.08 -23.21 28.37
C ARG A 113 8.09 -22.09 28.04
N ILE A 114 8.51 -20.96 27.47
CA ILE A 114 7.60 -19.80 27.27
C ILE A 114 6.98 -19.75 25.86
N PHE A 115 7.65 -20.28 24.83
CA PHE A 115 7.18 -20.13 23.43
C PHE A 115 6.25 -21.23 22.92
N ALA A 116 5.97 -22.26 23.71
CA ALA A 116 5.10 -23.36 23.29
C ALA A 116 3.60 -23.00 23.23
N PHE A 117 3.18 -21.84 23.76
CA PHE A 117 1.76 -21.54 23.94
C PHE A 117 1.08 -20.78 22.77
N VAL A 118 1.83 -20.27 21.78
CA VAL A 118 1.24 -19.38 20.74
C VAL A 118 1.33 -19.94 19.32
N ASN A 119 2.15 -20.97 19.06
CA ASN A 119 2.38 -21.52 17.72
C ASN A 119 1.48 -22.74 17.38
N ARG A 120 0.18 -22.70 17.72
CA ARG A 120 -0.80 -23.73 17.29
C ARG A 120 -1.79 -23.23 16.22
N SER A 121 -1.32 -22.42 15.28
CA SER A 121 -2.10 -22.09 14.08
C SER A 121 -1.20 -22.05 12.84
N LEU A 122 -1.21 -23.16 12.09
CA LEU A 122 -0.88 -23.30 10.68
C LEU A 122 0.38 -22.55 10.17
N ILE A 123 1.54 -23.20 10.24
CA ILE A 123 2.67 -22.88 9.34
C ILE A 123 2.61 -23.85 8.16
N GLY A 124 1.83 -23.47 7.15
CA GLY A 124 2.02 -23.96 5.77
C GLY A 124 3.25 -23.29 5.14
N PRO A 125 3.76 -23.80 4.01
CA PRO A 125 5.11 -23.53 3.49
C PRO A 125 5.24 -22.12 2.88
N TYR A 126 5.31 -21.09 3.72
CA TYR A 126 5.47 -19.68 3.30
C TYR A 126 6.85 -19.09 3.60
N LEU A 127 7.79 -19.88 4.15
CA LEU A 127 9.14 -19.41 4.47
C LEU A 127 9.97 -19.08 3.22
N SER A 128 9.71 -19.71 2.07
CA SER A 128 10.43 -19.47 0.81
C SER A 128 10.08 -18.09 0.18
N ALA A 129 8.80 -17.70 0.21
CA ALA A 129 8.34 -16.48 -0.46
C ALA A 129 8.81 -15.19 0.24
N ARG A 130 8.94 -15.18 1.56
CA ARG A 130 9.38 -13.99 2.33
C ARG A 130 10.85 -13.63 2.06
N SER A 131 11.73 -14.62 1.95
CA SER A 131 13.13 -14.39 1.59
C SER A 131 13.23 -13.86 0.15
N TRP A 132 12.44 -14.40 -0.77
CA TRP A 132 12.41 -13.98 -2.18
C TRP A 132 11.95 -12.53 -2.38
N ILE A 133 10.97 -12.04 -1.61
CA ILE A 133 10.50 -10.64 -1.68
C ILE A 133 11.58 -9.67 -1.17
N MET A 134 12.25 -10.01 -0.06
CA MET A 134 13.40 -9.24 0.46
C MET A 134 14.55 -9.19 -0.54
N TYR A 135 14.96 -10.34 -1.07
CA TYR A 135 16.03 -10.44 -2.08
C TYR A 135 15.70 -9.69 -3.37
N ASN A 136 14.46 -9.75 -3.87
CA ASN A 136 14.07 -8.97 -5.05
C ASN A 136 13.99 -7.47 -4.78
N LYS A 137 13.61 -7.07 -3.56
CA LYS A 137 13.62 -5.66 -3.17
C LYS A 137 15.06 -5.12 -3.09
N LEU A 138 15.97 -5.87 -2.46
CA LEU A 138 17.41 -5.59 -2.42
C LEU A 138 18.06 -5.61 -3.81
N ARG A 139 17.70 -6.56 -4.67
CA ARG A 139 18.18 -6.64 -6.06
C ARG A 139 17.68 -5.48 -6.91
N LYS A 140 16.43 -5.04 -6.72
CA LYS A 140 15.87 -3.86 -7.42
C LYS A 140 16.49 -2.54 -6.94
N LEU A 141 16.95 -2.49 -5.68
CA LEU A 141 17.69 -1.35 -5.12
C LEU A 141 19.12 -1.25 -5.63
N LYS A 142 19.83 -2.39 -5.75
CA LYS A 142 21.20 -2.43 -6.29
C LYS A 142 21.31 -2.17 -7.81
N ARG A 143 20.18 -2.13 -8.53
CA ARG A 143 20.12 -1.81 -9.98
C ARG A 143 19.52 -0.42 -10.23
N ALA A 144 19.38 0.40 -9.20
CA ALA A 144 18.90 1.78 -9.28
C ALA A 144 20.09 2.72 -9.26
#